data_AF-A0A4Y2K6W6-F1
#
_entry.id   AF-A0A4Y2K6W6-F1
#
_cell.length_a   1.000
_cell.length_b   1.000
_cell.length_c   1.000
_cell.angle_alpha   90.00
_cell.angle_beta   90.00
_cell.angle_gamma   90.00
#
_symmetry.space_group_name_H-M   'P 1'
#
loop_
_entity.id
_entity.type
_entity.pdbx_description
1 polymer ?
#
loop_
_entity_poly.entity_id
_entity_poly.type
_entity_poly.pdbx_seq_one_letter_code
_entity_poly.pdbx_strand_id
1 'polypeptide(L)'
;MQKRSDLSDIQKGMIIGFRAKGGSISEMANFVNCSRAAVVKVYRALQYGTIQNQRRGTCRAPRAIDDRGERRLRRCVRANRRATVEQLTAQMNRRATKSVSSTTVQRTLLRMGLHPYMRIIFPQNDGIYQQDNARCHTARSVCAWFEEHQDEFTVLPCPANSPDLNPIENMWDHLHRVVRAMDPQPRNLAQLATALESAWLNIPVNTFRNLIDSLPARLAAVRSAKGGYSGS
;
A
#
# COMPACT_ATOMS: atom_id res chain seq x y z
N MET A 1 -36.59 -22.57 17.77
CA MET A 1 -35.27 -21.96 17.43
C MET A 1 -35.35 -20.47 17.74
N GLN A 2 -34.80 -20.01 18.87
CA GLN A 2 -34.95 -18.61 19.32
C GLN A 2 -34.16 -17.65 18.42
N LYS A 3 -34.81 -16.58 17.95
CA LYS A 3 -34.15 -15.44 17.30
C LYS A 3 -33.13 -14.86 18.28
N ARG A 4 -31.85 -14.78 17.88
CA ARG A 4 -30.83 -14.06 18.68
C ARG A 4 -31.23 -12.59 18.72
N SER A 5 -31.47 -12.07 19.92
CA SER A 5 -31.73 -10.66 20.15
C SER A 5 -30.48 -9.83 19.82
N ASP A 6 -30.68 -8.71 19.12
CA ASP A 6 -29.61 -7.73 18.90
C ASP A 6 -29.16 -7.12 20.24
N LEU A 7 -27.87 -6.77 20.32
CA LEU A 7 -27.31 -6.13 21.52
C LEU A 7 -27.97 -4.77 21.78
N SER A 8 -28.28 -4.48 23.04
CA SER A 8 -28.80 -3.16 23.43
C SER A 8 -27.71 -2.09 23.32
N ASP A 9 -28.12 -0.82 23.22
CA ASP A 9 -27.17 0.29 23.12
C ASP A 9 -26.32 0.45 24.39
N ILE A 10 -26.86 0.08 25.55
CA ILE A 10 -26.12 -0.02 26.81
C ILE A 10 -25.01 -1.07 26.71
N GLN A 11 -25.34 -2.27 26.19
CA GLN A 11 -24.34 -3.34 26.00
C GLN A 11 -23.27 -2.95 24.99
N LYS A 12 -23.64 -2.27 23.89
CA LYS A 12 -22.68 -1.71 22.94
C LYS A 12 -21.77 -0.69 23.63
N GLY A 13 -22.32 0.23 24.42
CA GLY A 13 -21.54 1.21 25.20
C GLY A 13 -20.54 0.58 26.18
N MET A 14 -20.94 -0.50 26.87
CA MET A 14 -20.04 -1.24 27.77
C MET A 14 -18.86 -1.89 27.02
N ILE A 15 -19.11 -2.48 25.85
CA ILE A 15 -18.07 -3.07 25.00
C ILE A 15 -17.04 -2.00 24.58
N ILE A 16 -17.50 -0.78 24.27
CA ILE A 16 -16.63 0.33 23.88
C ILE A 16 -15.75 0.77 25.05
N GLY A 17 -16.36 1.02 26.21
CA GLY A 17 -15.65 1.52 27.39
C GLY A 17 -14.59 0.54 27.90
N PHE A 18 -14.87 -0.76 27.87
CA PHE A 18 -13.90 -1.78 28.29
C PHE A 18 -12.67 -1.85 27.38
N ARG A 19 -12.84 -1.62 26.07
CA ARG A 19 -11.74 -1.66 25.11
C ARG A 19 -10.86 -0.41 25.17
N ALA A 20 -11.44 0.76 25.45
CA ALA A 20 -10.69 1.99 25.72
C ALA A 20 -9.77 1.83 26.94
N LYS A 21 -10.13 0.97 27.89
CA LYS A 21 -9.31 0.60 29.07
C LYS A 21 -8.35 -0.57 28.82
N GLY A 22 -8.23 -1.07 27.59
CA GLY A 22 -7.27 -2.11 27.22
C GLY A 22 -7.70 -3.57 27.52
N GLY A 23 -8.96 -3.80 27.91
CA GLY A 23 -9.45 -5.15 28.23
C GLY A 23 -9.44 -6.12 27.03
N SER A 24 -9.32 -7.42 27.33
CA SER A 24 -9.32 -8.46 26.29
C SER A 24 -10.75 -8.75 25.76
N ILE A 25 -10.84 -9.25 24.52
CA ILE A 25 -12.13 -9.60 23.89
C ILE A 25 -12.86 -10.69 24.66
N SER A 26 -12.12 -11.58 25.31
CA SER A 26 -12.67 -12.66 26.13
C SER A 26 -13.31 -12.15 27.41
N GLU A 27 -12.62 -11.27 28.13
CA GLU A 27 -13.14 -10.67 29.36
C GLU A 27 -14.39 -9.83 29.07
N MET A 28 -14.38 -9.06 27.97
CA MET A 28 -15.55 -8.28 27.53
C MET A 28 -16.75 -9.15 27.19
N ALA A 29 -16.54 -10.25 26.46
CA ALA A 29 -17.60 -11.17 26.08
C ALA A 29 -18.26 -11.80 27.31
N ASN A 30 -17.45 -12.17 28.31
CA ASN A 30 -17.95 -12.70 29.58
C ASN A 30 -18.68 -11.64 30.40
N PHE A 31 -18.11 -10.42 30.50
CA PHE A 31 -18.68 -9.31 31.27
C PHE A 31 -20.03 -8.84 30.72
N VAL A 32 -20.16 -8.71 29.40
CA VAL A 32 -21.39 -8.27 28.72
C VAL A 32 -22.35 -9.44 28.45
N ASN A 33 -21.94 -10.67 28.83
CA ASN A 33 -22.65 -11.92 28.57
C ASN A 33 -23.10 -12.07 27.12
N CYS A 34 -22.16 -11.87 26.19
CA CYS A 34 -22.43 -11.97 24.76
C CYS A 34 -21.31 -12.74 24.04
N SER A 35 -21.58 -13.22 22.83
CA SER A 35 -20.56 -13.96 22.09
C SER A 35 -19.34 -13.08 21.75
N ARG A 36 -18.14 -13.65 21.79
CA ARG A 36 -16.90 -12.98 21.30
C ARG A 36 -17.06 -12.39 19.90
N ALA A 37 -17.83 -13.05 19.04
CA ALA A 37 -18.13 -12.58 17.69
C ALA A 37 -18.97 -11.28 17.69
N ALA A 38 -19.90 -11.13 18.63
CA ALA A 38 -20.69 -9.91 18.78
C ALA A 38 -19.83 -8.73 19.27
N VAL A 39 -18.92 -8.97 20.22
CA VAL A 39 -17.92 -7.98 20.68
C VAL A 39 -17.06 -7.49 19.51
N VAL A 40 -16.53 -8.41 18.70
CA VAL A 40 -15.74 -8.08 17.51
C VAL A 40 -16.56 -7.30 16.48
N LYS A 41 -17.83 -7.67 16.30
CA LYS A 41 -18.74 -7.00 15.35
C LYS A 41 -19.03 -5.56 15.76
N VAL A 42 -19.35 -5.31 17.03
CA VAL A 42 -19.57 -3.96 17.59
C VAL A 42 -18.29 -3.13 17.50
N TYR A 43 -17.14 -3.71 17.85
CA TYR A 43 -15.87 -3.01 17.78
C TYR A 43 -15.49 -2.62 16.34
N ARG A 44 -15.63 -3.53 15.38
CA ARG A 44 -15.39 -3.24 13.95
C ARG A 44 -16.36 -2.17 13.42
N ALA A 45 -17.61 -2.19 13.86
CA ALA A 45 -18.60 -1.20 13.46
C ALA A 45 -18.18 0.24 13.81
N LEU A 46 -17.47 0.42 14.92
CA LEU A 46 -16.99 1.72 15.39
C LEU A 46 -15.69 2.14 14.71
N GLN A 47 -14.78 1.19 14.45
CA GLN A 47 -13.54 1.49 13.72
C GLN A 47 -13.81 1.85 12.25
N TYR A 48 -14.87 1.29 11.65
CA TYR A 48 -15.15 1.42 10.22
C TYR A 48 -16.51 2.05 9.88
N GLY A 49 -17.27 2.51 10.88
CA GLY A 49 -18.41 3.40 10.69
C GLY A 49 -19.71 2.83 10.11
N THR A 50 -20.03 1.54 10.24
CA THR A 50 -21.42 0.97 10.18
C THR A 50 -21.47 -0.57 10.24
N ILE A 51 -22.55 -1.14 10.80
CA ILE A 51 -23.00 -2.53 10.57
C ILE A 51 -24.16 -2.48 9.59
N GLN A 52 -23.90 -2.16 8.32
CA GLN A 52 -24.74 -2.72 7.28
C GLN A 52 -24.08 -4.02 6.84
N ASN A 53 -24.85 -5.11 6.80
CA ASN A 53 -24.45 -6.23 5.96
C ASN A 53 -24.19 -5.62 4.58
N GLN A 54 -22.93 -5.62 4.14
CA GLN A 54 -22.65 -5.27 2.76
C GLN A 54 -23.61 -6.11 1.93
N ARG A 55 -24.50 -5.44 1.17
CA ARG A 55 -25.19 -6.10 0.06
C ARG A 55 -24.10 -6.88 -0.64
N ARG A 56 -24.28 -8.21 -0.83
CA ARG A 56 -23.37 -8.98 -1.68
C ARG A 56 -23.15 -8.11 -2.89
N GLY A 57 -21.93 -7.58 -3.03
CA GLY A 57 -21.61 -6.70 -4.15
C GLY A 57 -22.12 -7.43 -5.39
N THR A 58 -22.82 -6.70 -6.26
CA THR A 58 -23.27 -7.16 -7.58
C THR A 58 -22.32 -8.26 -8.03
N CYS A 59 -22.82 -9.48 -8.28
CA CYS A 59 -22.02 -10.67 -8.58
C CYS A 59 -21.02 -10.38 -9.70
N ARG A 60 -19.90 -9.74 -9.37
CA ARG A 60 -18.75 -9.58 -10.24
C ARG A 60 -18.13 -10.95 -10.27
N ALA A 61 -17.74 -11.37 -11.47
CA ALA A 61 -17.03 -12.61 -11.66
C ALA A 61 -15.93 -12.71 -10.58
N PRO A 62 -15.83 -13.85 -9.86
CA PRO A 62 -14.81 -14.03 -8.85
C PRO A 62 -13.44 -13.69 -9.41
N ARG A 63 -12.63 -12.96 -8.63
CA ARG A 63 -11.28 -12.58 -9.05
C ARG A 63 -10.47 -13.83 -9.37
N ALA A 64 -9.69 -13.78 -10.45
CA ALA A 64 -8.82 -14.88 -10.86
C ALA A 64 -7.81 -15.28 -9.77
N ILE A 65 -7.38 -14.33 -8.93
CA ILE A 65 -6.66 -14.58 -7.68
C ILE A 65 -7.55 -14.12 -6.53
N ASP A 66 -7.95 -15.07 -5.68
CA ASP A 66 -8.72 -14.81 -4.46
C ASP A 66 -7.81 -14.42 -3.28
N ASP A 67 -8.41 -14.13 -2.11
CA ASP A 67 -7.65 -13.70 -0.93
C ASP A 67 -6.61 -14.75 -0.46
N ARG A 68 -6.88 -16.04 -0.69
CA ARG A 68 -5.93 -17.12 -0.39
C ARG A 68 -4.76 -17.09 -1.37
N GLY A 69 -5.04 -16.90 -2.65
CA GLY A 69 -4.07 -16.71 -3.72
C GLY A 69 -3.19 -15.48 -3.48
N GLU A 70 -3.75 -14.37 -3.03
CA GLU A 70 -2.98 -13.17 -2.65
C GLU A 70 -2.04 -13.41 -1.48
N ARG A 71 -2.51 -14.08 -0.42
CA ARG A 71 -1.64 -14.45 0.71
C ARG A 71 -0.50 -15.38 0.27
N ARG A 72 -0.77 -16.28 -0.67
CA ARG A 72 0.27 -17.14 -1.27
C ARG A 72 1.25 -16.30 -2.09
N LEU A 73 0.77 -15.43 -2.97
CA LEU A 73 1.61 -14.55 -3.78
C LEU A 73 2.50 -13.65 -2.91
N ARG A 74 1.95 -13.09 -1.82
CA ARG A 74 2.72 -12.30 -0.83
C ARG A 74 3.87 -13.10 -0.22
N ARG A 75 3.66 -14.39 0.07
CA ARG A 75 4.72 -15.28 0.57
C ARG A 75 5.78 -15.56 -0.49
N CYS A 76 5.37 -15.82 -1.74
CA CYS A 76 6.28 -16.03 -2.86
C CYS A 76 7.21 -14.82 -3.07
N VAL A 77 6.66 -13.61 -3.10
CA VAL A 77 7.43 -12.36 -3.24
C VAL A 77 8.38 -12.16 -2.06
N ARG A 78 7.93 -12.43 -0.82
CA ARG A 78 8.78 -12.30 0.36
C ARG A 78 9.93 -13.31 0.39
N ALA A 79 9.70 -14.53 -0.10
CA ALA A 79 10.70 -15.58 -0.17
C ALA A 79 11.74 -15.32 -1.27
N ASN A 80 11.35 -14.70 -2.39
CA ASN A 80 12.26 -14.28 -3.43
C ASN A 80 11.91 -12.88 -3.94
N ARG A 81 12.52 -11.86 -3.33
CA ARG A 81 12.31 -10.46 -3.69
C ARG A 81 12.84 -10.09 -5.08
N ARG A 82 13.67 -10.95 -5.69
CA ARG A 82 14.22 -10.77 -7.05
C ARG A 82 13.45 -11.58 -8.10
N ALA A 83 12.37 -12.26 -7.72
CA ALA A 83 11.60 -13.06 -8.65
C ALA A 83 10.93 -12.17 -9.71
N THR A 84 11.02 -12.57 -10.98
CA THR A 84 10.27 -11.89 -12.05
C THR A 84 8.79 -12.24 -12.00
N VAL A 85 7.95 -11.47 -12.69
CA VAL A 85 6.50 -11.76 -12.78
C VAL A 85 6.27 -13.14 -13.38
N GLU A 86 7.06 -13.55 -14.37
CA GLU A 86 7.00 -14.88 -14.99
C GLU A 86 7.34 -15.98 -14.00
N GLN A 87 8.40 -15.80 -13.21
CA GLN A 87 8.80 -16.76 -12.17
C GLN A 87 7.72 -16.89 -11.09
N LEU A 88 7.15 -15.78 -10.64
CA LEU A 88 6.04 -15.77 -9.68
C LEU A 88 4.79 -16.44 -10.26
N THR A 89 4.50 -16.22 -11.54
CA THR A 89 3.36 -16.81 -12.25
C THR A 89 3.52 -18.32 -12.36
N ALA A 90 4.68 -18.79 -12.79
CA ALA A 90 5.01 -20.20 -12.81
C ALA A 90 4.86 -20.81 -11.40
N GLN A 91 5.38 -20.14 -10.38
CA GLN A 91 5.28 -20.60 -8.99
C GLN A 91 3.84 -20.65 -8.48
N MET A 92 2.99 -19.69 -8.86
CA MET A 92 1.56 -19.70 -8.53
C MET A 92 0.84 -20.86 -9.22
N ASN A 93 1.17 -21.14 -10.48
CA ASN A 93 0.52 -22.18 -11.29
C ASN A 93 0.93 -23.62 -10.95
N ARG A 94 2.11 -23.86 -10.34
CA ARG A 94 2.63 -25.21 -10.00
C ARG A 94 1.65 -26.15 -9.26
N ARG A 95 0.65 -25.63 -8.56
CA ARG A 95 -0.35 -26.40 -7.79
C ARG A 95 -1.76 -25.80 -7.92
N ALA A 96 -2.00 -25.03 -8.97
CA ALA A 96 -3.28 -24.36 -9.18
C ALA A 96 -4.19 -25.22 -10.06
N THR A 97 -5.47 -25.31 -9.68
CA THR A 97 -6.50 -25.98 -10.50
C THR A 97 -6.91 -25.16 -11.72
N LYS A 98 -6.68 -23.84 -11.69
CA LYS A 98 -6.82 -22.92 -12.81
C LYS A 98 -5.54 -22.10 -12.92
N SER A 99 -4.96 -22.02 -14.10
CA SER A 99 -3.77 -21.21 -14.34
C SER A 99 -4.13 -19.72 -14.30
N VAL A 100 -3.21 -18.92 -13.77
CA VAL A 100 -3.28 -17.45 -13.81
C VAL A 100 -2.23 -16.92 -14.78
N SER A 101 -2.56 -15.82 -15.47
CA SER A 101 -1.64 -15.15 -16.40
C SER A 101 -0.64 -14.26 -15.66
N SER A 102 0.49 -13.95 -16.31
CA SER A 102 1.45 -12.97 -15.81
C SER A 102 0.82 -11.59 -15.57
N THR A 103 -0.07 -11.17 -16.46
CA THR A 103 -0.85 -9.93 -16.33
C THR A 103 -1.70 -9.93 -15.05
N THR A 104 -2.38 -11.04 -14.76
CA THR A 104 -3.18 -11.18 -13.53
C THR A 104 -2.30 -11.08 -12.28
N VAL A 105 -1.13 -11.72 -12.29
CA VAL A 105 -0.17 -11.64 -11.18
C VAL A 105 0.33 -10.21 -11.00
N GLN A 106 0.75 -9.55 -12.08
CA GLN A 106 1.23 -8.15 -12.05
C GLN A 106 0.18 -7.19 -11.49
N ARG A 107 -1.06 -7.25 -11.98
CA ARG A 107 -2.17 -6.42 -11.49
C ARG A 107 -2.49 -6.70 -10.02
N THR A 108 -2.38 -7.95 -9.60
CA THR A 108 -2.57 -8.33 -8.20
C THR A 108 -1.47 -7.75 -7.31
N LEU A 109 -0.22 -7.71 -7.80
CA LEU A 109 0.90 -7.08 -7.08
C LEU A 109 0.68 -5.57 -6.92
N LEU A 110 0.29 -4.86 -7.98
CA LEU A 110 -0.03 -3.43 -7.92
C LEU A 110 -1.11 -3.15 -6.88
N ARG A 111 -2.22 -3.88 -6.94
CA ARG A 111 -3.32 -3.75 -5.95
C ARG A 111 -2.88 -4.10 -4.53
N MET A 112 -2.00 -5.09 -4.33
CA MET A 112 -1.51 -5.44 -2.99
C MET A 112 -0.54 -4.40 -2.42
N GLY A 113 0.17 -3.70 -3.31
CA GLY A 113 1.23 -2.75 -2.97
C GLY A 113 0.74 -1.31 -2.84
N LEU A 114 -0.17 -0.86 -3.71
CA LEU A 114 -0.54 0.56 -3.84
C LEU A 114 -1.89 0.90 -3.19
N HIS A 115 -2.95 0.14 -3.47
CA HIS A 115 -4.31 0.40 -2.96
C HIS A 115 -4.40 0.59 -1.45
N PRO A 116 -3.78 -0.27 -0.62
CA PRO A 116 -3.86 -0.11 0.83
C PRO A 116 -3.28 1.23 1.27
N TYR A 117 -2.17 1.66 0.67
CA TYR A 117 -1.54 2.94 1.00
C TYR A 117 -2.41 4.11 0.57
N MET A 118 -2.92 4.11 -0.67
CA MET A 118 -3.79 5.19 -1.14
C MET A 118 -5.03 5.33 -0.26
N ARG A 119 -5.69 4.22 0.10
CA ARG A 119 -6.88 4.26 0.96
C ARG A 119 -6.61 4.70 2.40
N ILE A 120 -5.42 4.41 2.93
CA ILE A 120 -5.07 4.78 4.32
C ILE A 120 -4.63 6.24 4.39
N ILE A 121 -3.83 6.70 3.43
CA ILE A 121 -3.23 8.05 3.43
C ILE A 121 -4.18 9.09 2.80
N PHE A 122 -4.93 8.71 1.77
CA PHE A 122 -5.86 9.55 1.03
C PHE A 122 -7.28 8.96 1.06
N PRO A 123 -7.95 8.96 2.22
CA PRO A 123 -9.26 8.31 2.39
C PRO A 123 -10.39 8.96 1.59
N GLN A 124 -10.16 10.16 1.04
CA GLN A 124 -11.11 10.87 0.19
C GLN A 124 -10.92 10.59 -1.31
N ASN A 125 -10.02 9.66 -1.66
CA ASN A 125 -9.66 9.32 -3.04
C ASN A 125 -9.08 10.51 -3.84
N ASP A 126 -8.47 11.47 -3.14
CA ASP A 126 -7.81 12.66 -3.66
C ASP A 126 -6.29 12.48 -3.78
N GLY A 127 -5.80 11.25 -3.64
CA GLY A 127 -4.38 10.93 -3.71
C GLY A 127 -3.80 11.18 -5.09
N ILE A 128 -2.55 11.67 -5.12
CA ILE A 128 -1.76 11.80 -6.35
C ILE A 128 -0.62 10.78 -6.28
N TYR A 129 -0.55 9.93 -7.30
CA TYR A 129 0.51 8.95 -7.47
C TYR A 129 1.46 9.39 -8.58
N GLN A 130 2.75 9.51 -8.26
CA GLN A 130 3.80 9.76 -9.24
C GLN A 130 4.71 8.54 -9.33
N GLN A 131 5.06 8.15 -10.56
CA GLN A 131 6.07 7.11 -10.85
C GLN A 131 6.91 7.54 -12.06
N ASP A 132 8.06 6.88 -12.24
CA ASP A 132 8.87 7.08 -13.44
C ASP A 132 8.27 6.38 -14.67
N ASN A 133 8.88 6.62 -15.84
CA ASN A 133 8.46 6.02 -17.10
C ASN A 133 9.23 4.73 -17.45
N ALA A 134 9.83 4.03 -16.48
CA ALA A 134 10.52 2.78 -16.79
C ALA A 134 9.54 1.77 -17.41
N ARG A 135 10.05 0.89 -18.28
CA ARG A 135 9.21 -0.02 -19.09
C ARG A 135 8.27 -0.90 -18.26
N CYS A 136 8.65 -1.25 -17.04
CA CYS A 136 7.80 -2.02 -16.13
C CYS A 136 6.60 -1.21 -15.60
N HIS A 137 6.73 0.12 -15.48
CA HIS A 137 5.69 1.04 -15.02
C HIS A 137 4.76 1.51 -16.15
N THR A 138 5.23 1.46 -17.40
CA THR A 138 4.48 1.84 -18.62
C THR A 138 3.95 0.64 -19.41
N ALA A 139 4.09 -0.59 -18.90
CA ALA A 139 3.54 -1.77 -19.52
C ALA A 139 2.01 -1.65 -19.67
N ARG A 140 1.44 -2.12 -20.78
CA ARG A 140 0.00 -2.00 -21.09
C ARG A 140 -0.91 -2.48 -19.96
N SER A 141 -0.54 -3.59 -19.32
CA SER A 141 -1.24 -4.16 -18.16
C SER A 141 -1.29 -3.23 -16.95
N VAL A 142 -0.26 -2.41 -16.76
CA VAL A 142 -0.12 -1.42 -15.70
C VAL A 142 -0.91 -0.16 -16.04
N CYS A 143 -0.78 0.36 -17.26
CA CYS A 143 -1.59 1.51 -17.73
C CYS A 143 -3.09 1.21 -17.64
N ALA A 144 -3.53 0.07 -18.18
CA ALA A 144 -4.93 -0.35 -18.08
C ALA A 144 -5.39 -0.53 -16.63
N TRP A 145 -4.50 -0.95 -15.74
CA TRP A 145 -4.83 -1.03 -14.31
C TRP A 145 -5.02 0.36 -13.71
N PHE A 146 -4.20 1.35 -14.04
CA PHE A 146 -4.40 2.73 -13.57
C PHE A 146 -5.66 3.37 -14.13
N GLU A 147 -5.96 3.16 -15.42
CA GLU A 147 -7.21 3.63 -16.06
C GLU A 147 -8.46 3.10 -15.36
N GLU A 148 -8.46 1.83 -14.95
CA GLU A 148 -9.57 1.23 -14.19
C GLU A 148 -9.78 1.81 -12.79
N HIS A 149 -8.76 2.47 -12.22
CA HIS A 149 -8.78 3.01 -10.85
C HIS A 149 -8.62 4.55 -10.84
N GLN A 150 -8.89 5.22 -11.96
CA GLN A 150 -8.81 6.67 -12.08
C GLN A 150 -9.74 7.43 -11.11
N ASP A 151 -10.84 6.80 -10.69
CA ASP A 151 -11.78 7.36 -9.70
C ASP A 151 -11.27 7.22 -8.24
N GLU A 152 -10.17 6.50 -8.02
CA GLU A 152 -9.61 6.24 -6.68
C GLU A 152 -8.39 7.10 -6.35
N PHE A 153 -7.61 7.51 -7.36
CA PHE A 153 -6.49 8.42 -7.23
C PHE A 153 -6.03 8.87 -8.63
N THR A 154 -5.32 10.00 -8.68
CA THR A 154 -4.77 10.56 -9.92
C THR A 154 -3.34 10.09 -10.14
N VAL A 155 -3.01 9.61 -11.33
CA VAL A 155 -1.61 9.35 -11.72
C VAL A 155 -1.02 10.58 -12.40
N LEU A 156 0.04 11.14 -11.83
CA LEU A 156 0.73 12.29 -12.39
C LEU A 156 1.58 11.87 -13.60
N PRO A 157 1.41 12.49 -14.78
CA PRO A 157 2.29 12.22 -15.92
C PRO A 157 3.69 12.74 -15.61
N CYS A 158 4.69 11.85 -15.65
CA CYS A 158 6.09 12.23 -15.54
C CYS A 158 6.67 12.43 -16.96
N PRO A 159 7.36 13.53 -17.27
CA PRO A 159 8.07 13.66 -18.53
C PRO A 159 9.22 12.64 -18.64
N ALA A 160 9.50 12.15 -19.86
CA ALA A 160 10.60 11.23 -20.08
C ALA A 160 11.95 11.88 -19.71
N ASN A 161 12.89 11.07 -19.20
CA ASN A 161 14.25 11.49 -18.85
C ASN A 161 14.32 12.72 -17.91
N SER A 162 13.36 12.86 -17.00
CA SER A 162 13.29 13.98 -16.05
C SER A 162 13.45 13.50 -14.60
N PRO A 163 14.62 12.97 -14.21
CA PRO A 163 14.87 12.58 -12.82
C PRO A 163 14.74 13.78 -11.87
N ASP A 164 15.05 14.98 -12.36
CA ASP A 164 14.86 16.27 -11.68
C ASP A 164 13.39 16.54 -11.30
N LEU A 165 12.41 15.81 -11.84
CA LEU A 165 11.01 16.01 -11.50
C LEU A 165 10.43 14.85 -10.69
N ASN A 166 11.23 13.85 -10.35
CA ASN A 166 10.82 12.70 -9.57
C ASN A 166 11.42 12.76 -8.15
N PRO A 167 10.64 13.13 -7.13
CA PRO A 167 11.12 13.26 -5.75
C PRO A 167 11.85 12.01 -5.21
N ILE A 168 11.51 10.81 -5.69
CA ILE A 168 12.15 9.59 -5.20
C ILE A 168 13.65 9.52 -5.57
N GLU A 169 14.05 10.12 -6.71
CA GLU A 169 15.46 10.17 -7.12
C GLU A 169 16.28 11.03 -6.15
N ASN A 170 15.74 12.17 -5.72
CA ASN A 170 16.38 13.00 -4.69
C ASN A 170 16.52 12.25 -3.36
N MET A 171 15.57 11.37 -3.03
CA MET A 171 15.66 10.53 -1.83
C MET A 171 16.70 9.42 -1.97
N TRP A 172 16.82 8.81 -3.14
CA TRP A 172 17.90 7.85 -3.42
C TRP A 172 19.28 8.51 -3.30
N ASP A 173 19.45 9.71 -3.85
CA ASP A 173 20.68 10.50 -3.72
C ASP A 173 20.99 10.89 -2.27
N HIS A 174 19.96 11.22 -1.49
CA HIS A 174 20.12 11.48 -0.06
C HIS A 174 20.64 10.23 0.68
N LEU A 175 19.97 9.09 0.50
CA LEU A 175 20.38 7.82 1.10
C LEU A 175 21.81 7.42 0.69
N HIS A 176 22.13 7.56 -0.59
CA HIS A 176 23.45 7.23 -1.13
C HIS A 176 24.55 8.10 -0.50
N ARG A 177 24.30 9.41 -0.32
CA ARG A 177 25.23 10.31 0.40
C ARG A 177 25.41 9.92 1.85
N VAL A 178 24.32 9.62 2.56
CA VAL A 178 24.38 9.19 3.97
C VAL A 178 25.20 7.91 4.11
N VAL A 179 24.93 6.90 3.28
CA VAL A 179 25.68 5.62 3.33
C VAL A 179 27.15 5.81 2.97
N ARG A 180 27.48 6.66 2.00
CA ARG A 180 28.88 6.95 1.64
C ARG A 180 29.65 7.69 2.74
N ALA A 181 28.96 8.50 3.54
CA ALA A 181 29.58 9.24 4.64
C ALA A 181 29.76 8.40 5.91
N MET A 182 29.20 7.18 5.98
CA MET A 182 29.36 6.30 7.14
C MET A 182 30.80 5.82 7.31
N ASP A 183 31.25 5.76 8.56
CA ASP A 183 32.52 5.16 8.94
C ASP A 183 32.32 4.17 10.10
N PRO A 184 32.62 2.86 9.92
CA PRO A 184 33.02 2.23 8.66
C PRO A 184 31.84 2.12 7.68
N GLN A 185 32.14 2.22 6.38
CA GLN A 185 31.14 1.94 5.34
C GLN A 185 30.65 0.48 5.39
N PRO A 186 29.38 0.21 5.04
CA PRO A 186 28.85 -1.14 4.95
C PRO A 186 29.64 -2.01 3.97
N ARG A 187 30.06 -3.20 4.41
CA ARG A 187 30.92 -4.11 3.62
C ARG A 187 30.19 -5.31 3.05
N ASN A 188 28.92 -5.49 3.38
CA ASN A 188 28.10 -6.57 2.88
C ASN A 188 26.62 -6.15 2.77
N LEU A 189 25.82 -6.99 2.11
CA LEU A 189 24.42 -6.69 1.82
C LEU A 189 23.57 -6.52 3.09
N ALA A 190 23.86 -7.27 4.16
CA ALA A 190 23.11 -7.16 5.41
C ALA A 190 23.39 -5.82 6.10
N GLN A 191 24.67 -5.43 6.19
CA GLN A 191 25.08 -4.13 6.73
C GLN A 191 24.52 -2.98 5.89
N LEU A 192 24.53 -3.10 4.56
CA LEU A 192 23.97 -2.09 3.67
C LEU A 192 22.46 -1.94 3.85
N ALA A 193 21.73 -3.06 4.01
CA ALA A 193 20.29 -3.02 4.25
C ALA A 193 19.96 -2.32 5.58
N THR A 194 20.66 -2.66 6.66
CA THR A 194 20.49 -2.02 7.96
C THR A 194 20.86 -0.53 7.92
N ALA A 195 21.94 -0.18 7.22
CA ALA A 195 22.38 1.20 7.05
C ALA A 195 21.33 2.04 6.31
N LEU A 196 20.77 1.51 5.21
CA LEU A 196 19.72 2.18 4.45
C LEU A 196 18.43 2.33 5.25
N GLU A 197 18.02 1.30 5.99
CA GLU A 197 16.84 1.36 6.85
C GLU A 197 16.99 2.40 7.96
N SER A 198 18.15 2.41 8.64
CA SER A 198 18.46 3.42 9.65
C SER A 198 18.50 4.83 9.04
N ALA A 199 19.17 5.01 7.90
CA ALA A 199 19.23 6.30 7.21
C ALA A 199 17.82 6.79 6.85
N TRP A 200 16.98 5.93 6.27
CA TRP A 200 15.61 6.25 5.89
C TRP A 200 14.74 6.68 7.08
N LEU A 201 14.80 5.93 8.19
CA LEU A 201 14.03 6.24 9.40
C LEU A 201 14.46 7.55 10.07
N ASN A 202 15.70 7.97 9.84
CA ASN A 202 16.24 9.23 10.37
C ASN A 202 16.04 10.43 9.45
N ILE A 203 15.47 10.27 8.24
CA ILE A 203 15.19 11.40 7.36
C ILE A 203 14.13 12.30 8.01
N PRO A 204 14.42 13.58 8.29
CA PRO A 204 13.43 14.49 8.85
C PRO A 204 12.26 14.68 7.89
N VAL A 205 11.03 14.74 8.41
CA VAL A 205 9.82 14.97 7.61
C VAL A 205 9.92 16.24 6.74
N ASN A 206 10.60 17.27 7.24
CA ASN A 206 10.83 18.51 6.50
C ASN A 206 11.65 18.31 5.22
N THR A 207 12.51 17.29 5.15
CA THR A 207 13.23 16.94 3.91
C THR A 207 12.24 16.56 2.80
N PHE A 208 11.21 15.78 3.14
CA PHE A 208 10.15 15.42 2.19
C PHE A 208 9.30 16.63 1.82
N ARG A 209 8.91 17.47 2.79
CA ARG A 209 8.11 18.68 2.54
C ARG A 209 8.83 19.65 1.62
N ASN A 210 10.06 20.02 1.95
CA ASN A 210 10.86 20.96 1.16
C ASN A 210 11.05 20.47 -0.29
N LEU A 211 11.22 19.16 -0.48
CA LEU A 211 11.34 18.57 -1.81
C LEU A 211 10.05 18.72 -2.61
N ILE A 212 8.90 18.42 -2.02
CA ILE A 212 7.59 18.61 -2.66
C ILE A 212 7.33 20.10 -2.94
N ASP A 213 7.60 20.97 -1.96
CA ASP A 213 7.40 22.42 -2.06
C ASP A 213 8.31 23.05 -3.14
N SER A 214 9.45 22.41 -3.45
CA SER A 214 10.36 22.85 -4.52
C SER A 214 9.87 22.51 -5.94
N LEU A 215 8.96 21.55 -6.10
CA LEU A 215 8.54 21.06 -7.42
C LEU A 215 8.04 22.16 -8.37
N PRO A 216 7.21 23.14 -7.94
CA PRO A 216 6.80 24.24 -8.81
C PRO A 216 7.98 25.05 -9.37
N ALA A 217 9.00 25.30 -8.56
CA ALA A 217 10.20 26.03 -8.99
C ALA A 217 11.03 25.20 -9.99
N ARG A 218 11.20 23.90 -9.73
CA ARG A 218 11.90 22.97 -10.64
C ARG A 218 11.18 22.86 -11.99
N LEU A 219 9.85 22.77 -11.98
CA LEU A 219 9.04 22.79 -13.20
C LEU A 219 9.21 24.11 -13.97
N ALA A 220 9.25 25.25 -13.28
CA ALA A 220 9.51 26.54 -13.92
C ALA A 220 10.93 26.61 -14.53
N ALA A 221 11.93 26.02 -13.87
CA ALA A 221 13.29 25.92 -14.37
C ALA A 221 13.36 25.05 -15.63
N VAL A 222 12.77 23.84 -15.63
CA VAL A 222 12.70 22.95 -16.80
C VAL A 222 11.98 23.64 -17.97
N ARG A 223 10.88 24.35 -17.70
CA ARG A 223 10.16 25.13 -18.73
C ARG A 223 11.04 26.23 -19.32
N SER A 224 11.78 26.95 -18.48
CA SER A 224 12.70 28.01 -18.92
C SER A 224 13.87 27.44 -19.73
N ALA A 225 14.34 26.25 -19.39
CA ALA A 225 15.35 25.48 -20.13
C ALA A 225 14.78 24.79 -21.39
N LYS A 226 13.51 25.01 -21.74
CA LYS A 226 12.82 24.36 -22.88
C LYS A 226 12.92 22.83 -22.87
N GLY A 227 12.85 22.23 -21.68
CA GLY A 227 12.99 20.78 -21.49
C GLY A 227 14.43 20.28 -21.32
N GLY A 228 15.42 21.18 -21.28
CA GLY A 228 16.79 20.85 -20.91
C GLY A 228 16.98 20.61 -19.41
N TYR A 229 18.17 20.11 -19.03
CA TYR A 229 18.55 19.86 -17.64
C TYR A 229 18.49 21.15 -16.80
N SER A 230 17.81 21.09 -15.67
CA SER A 230 17.56 22.26 -14.81
C SER A 230 18.62 22.54 -13.75
N GLY A 231 19.50 21.57 -13.47
CA GLY A 231 20.59 21.73 -12.48
C GLY A 231 20.12 21.85 -11.02
N SER A 232 18.86 21.52 -10.73
CA SER A 232 18.14 21.76 -9.47
C SER A 232 17.73 20.50 -8.72
#